data_AF-A0A8K0CPZ3-F1
#
_entry.id   AF-A0A8K0CPZ3-F1
#
_cell.length_a   1.000
_cell.length_b   1.000
_cell.length_c   1.000
_cell.angle_alpha   90.00
_cell.angle_beta   90.00
_cell.angle_gamma   90.00
#
_symmetry.space_group_name_H-M   'P 1'
#
loop_
_entity.id
_entity.type
_entity.pdbx_description
1 polymer ?
#
loop_
_entity_poly.entity_id
_entity_poly.type
_entity_poly.pdbx_seq_one_letter_code
_entity_poly.pdbx_strand_id
1 'polypeptide(L)'
;FHEIAYYDLPVIIDHILNATHHKSLFYVGHSQGTTLLFILASMKPEYNYKVRVSVALAPSAYLTHLRGWFNTSMVDMWKQLEPLIRPNELHEVFPHNQLYGSLAQIFCNDYSPLQHICVQIFHFLAGGPSENQFNKTLIPVILYNTPAGSSVKQLTHYMQIHIS
;
A
#
# COMPACT_ATOMS: atom_id res chain seq x y z
N PHE A 1 8.01 -3.69 4.58
CA PHE A 1 7.12 -4.84 4.35
C PHE A 1 7.69 -6.17 4.88
N HIS A 2 9.02 -6.39 4.94
CA HIS A 2 9.58 -7.64 5.48
C HIS A 2 9.13 -7.94 6.92
N GLU A 3 9.25 -6.95 7.81
CA GLU A 3 8.87 -7.09 9.21
C GLU A 3 7.37 -7.34 9.38
N ILE A 4 6.53 -6.67 8.58
CA ILE A 4 5.08 -6.88 8.58
C ILE A 4 4.75 -8.33 8.20
N ALA A 5 5.44 -8.89 7.20
CA ALA A 5 5.23 -10.26 6.76
C ALA A 5 5.74 -11.28 7.79
N TYR A 6 6.89 -10.99 8.42
CA TYR A 6 7.59 -11.94 9.27
C TYR A 6 7.10 -11.94 10.74
N TYR A 7 6.63 -10.80 11.23
CA TYR A 7 6.18 -10.60 12.61
C TYR A 7 4.67 -10.38 12.68
N ASP A 8 4.16 -9.34 12.02
CA ASP A 8 2.77 -8.91 12.22
C ASP A 8 1.77 -9.93 11.67
N LEU A 9 1.95 -10.36 10.41
CA LEU A 9 1.00 -11.24 9.73
C LEU A 9 0.85 -12.60 10.44
N PRO A 10 1.93 -13.27 10.91
CA PRO A 10 1.86 -14.44 11.79
C PRO A 10 0.98 -14.24 13.02
N VAL A 11 1.21 -13.17 13.77
CA VAL A 11 0.48 -12.88 15.01
C VAL A 11 -0.99 -12.62 14.72
N ILE A 12 -1.29 -11.90 13.64
CA ILE A 12 -2.67 -11.65 13.19
C ILE A 12 -3.38 -12.95 12.82
N ILE A 13 -2.74 -13.81 12.01
CA ILE A 13 -3.31 -15.11 11.62
C ILE A 13 -3.58 -15.97 12.86
N ASP A 14 -2.60 -16.10 13.74
CA ASP A 14 -2.71 -16.94 14.94
C ASP A 14 -3.78 -16.42 15.89
N HIS A 15 -3.87 -15.10 16.06
CA HIS A 15 -4.92 -14.47 16.83
C HIS A 15 -6.32 -14.80 16.27
N ILE A 16 -6.52 -14.65 14.95
CA ILE A 16 -7.81 -14.95 14.29
C ILE A 16 -8.16 -16.44 14.44
N LEU A 17 -7.21 -17.35 14.18
CA LEU A 17 -7.46 -18.79 14.26
C LEU A 17 -7.75 -19.23 15.71
N ASN A 18 -7.06 -18.65 16.69
CA ASN A 18 -7.33 -18.92 18.09
C ASN A 18 -8.70 -18.40 18.53
N ALA A 19 -9.05 -17.17 18.14
CA ALA A 19 -10.33 -16.55 18.51
C ALA A 19 -11.54 -17.21 17.84
N THR A 20 -11.38 -17.73 16.62
CA THR A 20 -12.46 -18.36 15.85
C THR A 20 -12.49 -19.88 15.97
N HIS A 21 -11.47 -20.49 16.59
CA HIS A 21 -11.26 -21.93 16.66
C HIS A 21 -11.18 -22.65 15.29
N HIS A 22 -10.90 -21.91 14.22
CA HIS A 22 -10.62 -22.50 12.91
C HIS A 22 -9.15 -22.92 12.79
N LYS A 23 -8.88 -23.95 11.99
CA LYS A 23 -7.52 -24.44 11.71
C LYS A 23 -6.81 -23.68 10.59
N SER A 24 -7.58 -23.05 9.71
CA SER A 24 -7.08 -22.25 8.59
C SER A 24 -8.09 -21.22 8.14
N LEU A 25 -7.61 -20.20 7.41
CA LEU A 25 -8.41 -19.09 6.90
C LEU A 25 -8.21 -18.89 5.39
N PHE A 26 -9.06 -18.05 4.79
CA PHE A 26 -8.85 -17.53 3.45
C PHE A 26 -8.14 -16.19 3.54
N TYR A 27 -7.08 -16.02 2.76
CA TYR A 27 -6.31 -14.78 2.70
C TYR A 27 -6.62 -14.04 1.40
N VAL A 28 -7.06 -12.79 1.49
CA VAL A 28 -7.23 -11.91 0.33
C VAL A 28 -6.27 -10.74 0.49
N GLY A 29 -5.28 -10.66 -0.39
CA GLY A 29 -4.28 -9.60 -0.39
C GLY A 29 -4.43 -8.70 -1.59
N HIS A 30 -4.24 -7.39 -1.41
CA HIS A 30 -4.14 -6.41 -2.50
C HIS A 30 -2.78 -5.71 -2.46
N SER A 31 -2.14 -5.53 -3.62
CA SER A 31 -0.85 -4.83 -3.75
C SER A 31 0.17 -5.38 -2.73
N GLN A 32 0.71 -4.56 -1.81
CA GLN A 32 1.60 -4.98 -0.73
C GLN A 32 1.07 -6.18 0.06
N GLY A 33 -0.24 -6.29 0.30
CA GLY A 33 -0.81 -7.42 1.03
C GLY A 33 -0.46 -8.77 0.39
N THR A 34 -0.34 -8.82 -0.93
CA THR A 34 0.11 -10.02 -1.64
C THR A 34 1.59 -10.33 -1.34
N THR A 35 2.44 -9.31 -1.35
CA THR A 35 3.87 -9.39 -0.99
C THR A 35 4.04 -9.95 0.41
N LEU A 36 3.21 -9.51 1.36
CA LEU A 36 3.26 -10.00 2.74
C LEU A 36 3.02 -11.50 2.81
N LEU A 37 2.01 -12.01 2.12
CA LEU A 37 1.73 -13.44 2.10
C LEU A 37 2.85 -14.23 1.41
N PHE A 38 3.40 -13.75 0.29
CA PHE A 38 4.49 -14.43 -0.42
C PHE A 38 5.75 -14.56 0.47
N ILE A 39 6.10 -13.50 1.20
CA ILE A 39 7.21 -13.53 2.14
C ILE A 39 6.92 -14.49 3.28
N LEU A 40 5.74 -14.41 3.89
CA LEU A 40 5.37 -15.31 4.99
C LEU A 40 5.43 -16.78 4.55
N ALA A 41 4.81 -17.11 3.42
CA ALA A 41 4.71 -18.48 2.91
C ALA A 41 6.07 -19.12 2.56
N SER A 42 7.04 -18.29 2.17
CA SER A 42 8.41 -18.73 1.84
C SER A 42 9.33 -18.78 3.05
N MET A 43 9.22 -17.81 3.97
CA MET A 43 10.09 -17.70 5.15
C MET A 43 9.62 -18.51 6.35
N LYS A 44 8.31 -18.77 6.48
CA LYS A 44 7.71 -19.57 7.54
C LYS A 44 6.75 -20.61 6.94
N PRO A 45 7.27 -21.68 6.32
CA PRO A 45 6.44 -22.67 5.63
C PRO A 45 5.36 -23.32 6.51
N GLU A 46 5.50 -23.29 7.84
CA GLU A 46 4.47 -23.69 8.79
C GLU A 46 3.21 -22.81 8.74
N TYR A 47 3.21 -21.64 8.11
CA TYR A 47 1.99 -20.87 7.89
C TYR A 47 1.21 -21.32 6.65
N ASN A 48 1.81 -22.13 5.77
CA ASN A 48 1.14 -22.60 4.55
C ASN A 48 -0.06 -23.50 4.86
N TYR A 49 -0.04 -24.27 5.96
CA TYR A 49 -1.20 -25.07 6.36
C TYR A 49 -2.32 -24.22 7.01
N LYS A 50 -2.00 -22.99 7.45
CA LYS A 50 -2.95 -22.05 8.07
C LYS A 50 -3.71 -21.22 7.04
N VAL A 51 -3.29 -21.23 5.77
CA VAL A 51 -3.96 -20.53 4.67
C VAL A 51 -4.53 -21.54 3.69
N ARG A 52 -5.87 -21.64 3.64
CA ARG A 52 -6.56 -22.62 2.77
C ARG A 52 -6.60 -22.19 1.31
N VAL A 53 -6.87 -20.90 1.08
CA VAL A 53 -6.89 -20.27 -0.24
C VAL A 53 -6.28 -18.89 -0.10
N SER A 54 -5.45 -18.50 -1.06
CA SER A 54 -4.98 -17.14 -1.24
C SER A 54 -5.57 -16.54 -2.51
N VAL A 55 -6.13 -15.33 -2.39
CA VAL A 55 -6.57 -14.51 -3.51
C VAL A 55 -5.65 -13.31 -3.56
N ALA A 56 -4.88 -13.18 -4.64
CA ALA A 56 -3.91 -12.11 -4.82
C ALA A 56 -4.40 -11.11 -5.87
N LEU A 57 -4.81 -9.92 -5.41
CA LEU A 57 -5.30 -8.83 -6.25
C LEU A 57 -4.16 -7.84 -6.51
N ALA A 58 -3.87 -7.55 -7.78
CA ALA A 58 -2.69 -6.75 -8.18
C ALA A 58 -1.38 -7.24 -7.49
N PRO A 59 -0.98 -8.51 -7.72
CA PRO A 59 0.12 -9.12 -7.00
C PRO A 59 1.47 -8.42 -7.24
N SER A 60 2.23 -8.22 -6.18
CA SER A 60 3.55 -7.58 -6.19
C SER A 60 4.59 -8.53 -5.61
N ALA A 61 5.39 -9.16 -6.48
CA ALA A 61 6.52 -10.00 -6.10
C ALA A 61 7.85 -9.42 -6.60
N TYR A 62 7.89 -9.02 -7.88
CA TYR A 62 9.00 -8.31 -8.50
C TYR A 62 8.48 -7.01 -9.12
N LEU A 63 9.26 -5.94 -9.04
CA LEU A 63 8.86 -4.60 -9.49
C LEU A 63 9.73 -4.05 -10.63
N THR A 64 10.64 -4.84 -11.19
CA THR A 64 11.64 -4.43 -12.20
C THR A 64 11.04 -3.91 -13.52
N HIS A 65 9.78 -4.24 -13.81
CA HIS A 65 9.08 -3.83 -15.04
C HIS A 65 7.87 -2.94 -14.78
N LEU A 66 7.78 -2.28 -13.61
CA LEU A 66 6.74 -1.29 -13.35
C LEU A 66 6.72 -0.22 -14.45
N ARG A 67 5.55 -0.04 -15.05
CA ARG A 67 5.27 0.99 -16.07
C ARG A 67 4.44 2.12 -15.46
N GLY A 68 4.36 3.24 -16.17
CA GLY A 68 3.59 4.40 -15.71
C GLY A 68 4.36 5.26 -14.72
N TRP A 69 3.66 5.94 -13.83
CA TRP A 69 4.26 6.97 -12.99
C TRP A 69 5.11 6.38 -11.84
N PHE A 70 5.03 5.06 -11.61
CA PHE A 70 5.84 4.30 -10.65
C PHE A 70 7.17 3.77 -11.24
N ASN A 71 7.64 4.31 -12.36
CA ASN A 71 8.90 3.87 -12.97
C ASN A 71 10.14 4.52 -12.29
N THR A 72 11.29 4.46 -12.98
CA THR A 72 12.58 5.06 -12.61
C THR A 72 12.50 6.49 -12.05
N SER A 73 11.54 7.32 -12.47
CA SER A 73 11.36 8.68 -11.93
C SER A 73 11.09 8.71 -10.42
N MET A 74 10.41 7.70 -9.86
CA MET A 74 10.21 7.62 -8.40
C MET A 74 11.47 7.23 -7.66
N VAL A 75 12.32 6.39 -8.26
CA VAL A 75 13.63 6.04 -7.70
C VAL A 75 14.55 7.26 -7.70
N ASP A 76 14.59 8.02 -8.80
CA ASP A 76 15.44 9.20 -8.91
C ASP A 76 14.99 10.34 -7.98
N MET A 77 13.68 10.49 -7.81
CA MET A 77 13.11 11.38 -6.79
C MET A 77 13.50 10.92 -5.38
N TRP A 78 13.38 9.62 -5.08
CA TRP A 78 13.72 9.08 -3.78
C TRP A 78 15.21 9.26 -3.44
N LYS A 79 16.11 9.03 -4.40
CA LYS A 79 17.56 9.26 -4.23
C LYS A 79 17.90 10.71 -3.85
N GLN A 80 17.11 11.68 -4.32
CA GLN A 80 17.28 13.09 -3.97
C GLN A 80 16.68 13.43 -2.60
N LEU A 81 15.58 12.77 -2.22
CA LEU A 81 14.87 13.06 -0.97
C LEU A 81 15.44 12.30 0.24
N GLU A 82 15.90 11.06 0.06
CA GLU A 82 16.40 10.21 1.15
C GLU A 82 17.52 10.87 2.00
N PRO A 83 18.50 11.58 1.40
CA PRO A 83 19.53 12.30 2.17
C PRO A 83 19.00 13.45 3.02
N LEU A 84 17.84 14.00 2.68
CA LEU A 84 17.17 15.03 3.48
C LEU A 84 16.26 14.42 4.56
N ILE A 85 15.71 13.23 4.30
CA ILE A 85 14.75 12.59 5.20
C ILE A 85 15.47 11.88 6.36
N ARG A 86 16.51 11.09 6.07
CA ARG A 86 17.16 10.24 7.08
C ARG A 86 17.83 11.01 8.23
N PRO A 87 18.57 12.11 8.00
CA PRO A 87 19.24 12.83 9.09
C PRO A 87 18.27 13.60 10.00
N ASN A 88 17.08 13.93 9.51
CA ASN A 88 16.05 14.65 10.26
C ASN A 88 15.15 13.73 11.10
N GLU A 89 15.53 12.45 11.26
CA GLU A 89 14.77 11.43 12.02
C GLU A 89 13.30 11.31 11.57
N LEU A 90 13.04 11.64 10.30
CA LEU A 90 11.73 11.43 9.71
C LEU A 90 11.59 9.93 9.42
N HIS A 91 10.70 9.28 10.16
CA HIS A 91 10.48 7.83 10.07
C HIS A 91 9.20 7.46 9.33
N GLU A 92 8.27 8.39 9.17
CA GLU A 92 6.96 8.18 8.55
C GLU A 92 6.85 8.92 7.21
N VAL A 93 6.20 8.28 6.24
CA VAL A 93 5.81 8.85 4.96
C VAL A 93 4.31 8.68 4.77
N PHE A 94 3.70 9.67 4.13
CA PHE A 94 2.28 9.69 3.83
C PHE A 94 1.37 9.48 5.06
N PRO A 95 1.63 10.16 6.21
CA PRO A 95 0.83 10.01 7.41
C PRO A 95 -0.63 10.40 7.14
N HIS A 96 -1.56 9.73 7.80
CA HIS A 96 -2.93 10.22 7.83
C HIS A 96 -2.99 11.54 8.61
N ASN A 97 -3.64 12.54 8.04
CA ASN A 97 -3.82 13.85 8.67
C ASN A 97 -5.27 14.30 8.51
N GLN A 98 -5.95 14.54 9.64
CA GLN A 98 -7.37 14.91 9.65
C GLN A 98 -7.65 16.25 8.94
N LEU A 99 -6.73 17.21 9.01
CA LEU A 99 -6.85 18.48 8.29
C LEU A 99 -6.80 18.23 6.79
N TYR A 100 -5.81 17.48 6.30
CA TYR A 100 -5.72 17.13 4.87
C TYR A 100 -6.92 16.31 4.40
N GLY A 101 -7.40 15.36 5.20
CA GLY A 101 -8.61 14.61 4.89
C GLY A 101 -9.85 15.51 4.80
N SER A 102 -10.00 16.45 5.74
CA SER A 102 -11.12 17.42 5.73
C SER A 102 -11.03 18.37 4.54
N LEU A 103 -9.83 18.81 4.18
CA LEU A 103 -9.61 19.59 2.96
C LEU A 103 -9.94 18.79 1.70
N ALA A 104 -9.63 17.49 1.65
CA ALA A 104 -10.01 16.62 0.55
C ALA A 104 -11.54 16.47 0.43
N GLN A 105 -12.27 16.43 1.54
CA GLN A 105 -13.74 16.43 1.52
C GLN A 105 -14.30 17.71 0.87
N ILE A 106 -13.68 18.86 1.11
CA ILE A 106 -14.10 20.14 0.54
C ILE A 106 -13.64 20.26 -0.92
N PHE A 107 -12.37 20.00 -1.22
CA PHE A 107 -11.82 20.26 -2.55
C PHE A 107 -12.08 19.15 -3.56
N CYS A 108 -12.46 17.95 -3.12
CA CYS A 108 -12.66 16.83 -4.03
C CYS A 108 -14.13 16.42 -4.21
N ASN A 109 -15.08 17.16 -3.61
CA ASN A 109 -16.51 16.90 -3.75
C ASN A 109 -17.00 17.06 -5.21
N ASP A 110 -18.17 16.51 -5.52
CA ASP A 110 -18.75 16.43 -6.87
C ASP A 110 -18.99 17.76 -7.58
N TYR A 111 -19.14 18.85 -6.83
CA TYR A 111 -19.35 20.19 -7.37
C TYR A 111 -18.06 21.01 -7.39
N SER A 112 -16.95 20.48 -6.87
CA SER A 112 -15.69 21.19 -6.80
C SER A 112 -15.00 21.25 -8.17
N PRO A 113 -14.51 22.43 -8.60
CA PRO A 113 -13.70 22.52 -9.80
C PRO A 113 -12.39 21.75 -9.69
N LEU A 114 -11.91 21.44 -8.47
CA LEU A 114 -10.67 20.68 -8.23
C LEU A 114 -10.88 19.16 -8.21
N GLN A 115 -12.11 18.66 -8.36
CA GLN A 115 -12.37 17.21 -8.31
C GLN A 115 -11.54 16.43 -9.33
N HIS A 116 -11.39 16.96 -10.55
CA HIS A 116 -10.58 16.32 -11.58
C HIS A 116 -9.12 16.14 -11.15
N ILE A 117 -8.54 17.10 -10.43
CA ILE A 117 -7.18 17.02 -9.88
C ILE A 117 -7.12 15.92 -8.82
N CYS A 118 -8.11 15.85 -7.93
CA CYS A 118 -8.19 14.80 -6.91
C CYS A 118 -8.28 13.39 -7.52
N VAL A 119 -9.05 13.24 -8.60
CA VAL A 119 -9.11 11.98 -9.38
C VAL A 119 -7.74 11.64 -9.96
N GLN A 120 -7.01 12.60 -10.53
CA GLN A 120 -5.68 12.34 -11.07
C GLN A 120 -4.65 11.99 -9.98
N ILE A 121 -4.71 12.64 -8.81
CA ILE A 121 -3.89 12.28 -7.64
C ILE A 121 -4.20 10.84 -7.22
N PHE A 122 -5.48 10.46 -7.15
CA PHE A 122 -5.85 9.09 -6.80
C PHE A 122 -5.37 8.09 -7.86
N HIS A 123 -5.58 8.36 -9.15
CA HIS A 123 -5.09 7.50 -10.23
C HIS A 123 -3.57 7.33 -10.20
N PHE A 124 -2.83 8.40 -9.87
CA PHE A 124 -1.39 8.31 -9.65
C PHE A 124 -1.07 7.31 -8.53
N LEU A 125 -1.73 7.41 -7.38
CA LEU A 125 -1.50 6.53 -6.24
C LEU A 125 -1.97 5.08 -6.49
N ALA A 126 -3.01 4.91 -7.30
CA ALA A 126 -3.66 3.62 -7.56
C ALA A 126 -3.04 2.82 -8.72
N GLY A 127 -2.03 3.36 -9.42
CA GLY A 127 -1.34 2.66 -10.51
C GLY A 127 -1.90 2.95 -11.91
N GLY A 128 -2.75 3.96 -12.06
CA GLY A 128 -3.23 4.43 -13.35
C GLY A 128 -4.72 4.80 -13.37
N PRO A 129 -5.20 5.36 -14.49
CA PRO A 129 -6.60 5.73 -14.66
C PRO A 129 -7.51 4.49 -14.86
N SER A 130 -8.73 4.56 -14.32
CA SER A 130 -9.80 3.59 -14.61
C SER A 130 -11.13 4.30 -14.84
N GLU A 131 -11.24 4.96 -16.00
CA GLU A 131 -12.33 5.91 -16.27
C GLU A 131 -13.73 5.31 -16.22
N ASN A 132 -13.88 4.02 -16.52
CA ASN A 132 -15.17 3.34 -16.63
C ASN A 132 -15.50 2.42 -15.45
N GLN A 133 -14.57 2.21 -14.51
CA GLN A 133 -14.78 1.30 -13.38
C GLN A 133 -14.68 2.02 -12.03
N PHE A 134 -14.28 3.29 -12.04
CA PHE A 134 -14.08 4.08 -10.84
C PHE A 134 -15.22 5.08 -10.63
N ASN A 135 -15.92 4.95 -9.50
CA ASN A 135 -16.93 5.92 -9.10
C ASN A 135 -16.26 7.17 -8.49
N LYS A 136 -16.20 8.24 -9.28
CA LYS A 136 -15.56 9.51 -8.90
C LYS A 136 -16.21 10.16 -7.68
N THR A 137 -17.49 9.90 -7.41
CA THR A 137 -18.18 10.46 -6.23
C THR A 137 -17.62 9.94 -4.90
N LEU A 138 -16.83 8.87 -4.93
CA LEU A 138 -16.17 8.30 -3.76
C LEU A 138 -14.81 8.94 -3.46
N ILE A 139 -14.25 9.76 -4.36
CA ILE A 139 -12.93 10.39 -4.16
C ILE A 139 -12.80 11.14 -2.84
N PRO A 140 -13.77 11.97 -2.39
CA PRO A 140 -13.68 12.65 -1.10
C PRO A 140 -13.40 11.68 0.05
N VAL A 141 -14.17 10.59 0.09
CA VAL A 141 -14.08 9.56 1.14
C VAL A 141 -12.79 8.77 1.02
N ILE A 142 -12.36 8.45 -0.20
CA ILE A 142 -11.10 7.73 -0.43
C ILE A 142 -9.91 8.57 0.04
N LEU A 143 -9.80 9.83 -0.38
CA LEU A 143 -8.68 10.71 -0.02
C LEU A 143 -8.72 11.16 1.45
N TYR A 144 -9.88 11.10 2.10
CA TYR A 144 -9.94 11.24 3.55
C TYR A 144 -9.24 10.08 4.26
N ASN A 145 -9.44 8.84 3.80
CA ASN A 145 -8.94 7.62 4.46
C ASN A 145 -7.59 7.13 3.93
N THR A 146 -7.11 7.67 2.80
CA THR A 146 -5.88 7.23 2.14
C THR A 146 -5.05 8.44 1.73
N PRO A 147 -3.73 8.43 1.97
CA PRO A 147 -2.92 7.36 2.56
C PRO A 147 -3.08 7.24 4.09
N ALA A 148 -2.75 6.06 4.63
CA ALA A 148 -2.88 5.72 6.04
C ALA A 148 -1.52 5.61 6.78
N GLY A 149 -0.44 6.13 6.19
CA GLY A 149 0.91 6.05 6.75
C GLY A 149 1.71 4.81 6.32
N SER A 150 3.02 4.99 6.23
CA SER A 150 4.02 3.93 6.06
C SER A 150 5.37 4.41 6.60
N SER A 151 6.31 3.51 6.87
CA SER A 151 7.66 3.91 7.25
C SER A 151 8.50 4.31 6.04
N VAL A 152 9.44 5.23 6.25
CA VAL A 152 10.50 5.59 5.28
C VAL A 152 11.26 4.34 4.84
N LYS A 153 11.59 3.44 5.78
CA LYS A 153 12.27 2.17 5.50
C LYS A 153 11.49 1.30 4.51
N GLN A 154 10.17 1.26 4.63
CA GLN A 154 9.33 0.50 3.72
C GLN A 154 9.35 1.07 2.30
N LEU A 155 9.33 2.40 2.15
CA LEU A 155 9.45 3.06 0.86
C LEU A 155 10.83 2.82 0.24
N THR A 156 11.92 2.97 1.01
CA THR A 156 13.28 2.64 0.56
C THR A 156 13.36 1.20 0.04
N HIS A 157 12.74 0.24 0.74
CA HIS A 157 12.79 -1.17 0.33
C HIS A 157 12.12 -1.40 -1.04
N TYR A 158 10.99 -0.73 -1.32
CA TYR A 158 10.39 -0.81 -2.66
C TYR A 158 11.26 -0.20 -3.75
N MET A 159 11.95 0.91 -3.46
CA MET A 159 12.88 1.52 -4.41
C MET A 159 14.07 0.60 -4.72
N GLN A 160 14.55 -0.16 -3.73
CA GLN A 160 15.62 -1.14 -3.91
C GLN A 160 15.20 -2.32 -4.79
N ILE A 161 13.96 -2.81 -4.68
CA ILE A 161 13.46 -3.90 -5.54
C ILE A 161 13.29 -3.44 -6.99
N HIS A 162 12.92 -2.18 -7.22
CA HIS A 162 12.73 -1.70 -8.59
C HIS A 162 14.06 -1.66 -9.38
N ILE A 163 15.18 -1.42 -8.71
CA ILE A 163 16.51 -1.29 -9.32
C ILE A 163 17.37 -2.57 -9.28
N SER A 164 16.86 -3.65 -8.67
CA SER A 164 17.59 -4.91 -8.49
C SER A 164 17.67 -5.74 -9.77
#